data_AF-A0A352VRB7-F1
#
_entry.id   AF-A0A352VRB7-F1
#
_cell.length_a   1.000
_cell.length_b   1.000
_cell.length_c   1.000
_cell.angle_alpha   90.00
_cell.angle_beta   90.00
_cell.angle_gamma   90.00
#
_symmetry.space_group_name_H-M   'P 1'
#
loop_
_entity.id
_entity.type
_entity.pdbx_description
1 polymer ?
#
loop_
_entity_poly.entity_id
_entity_poly.type
_entity_poly.pdbx_seq_one_letter_code
_entity_poly.pdbx_strand_id
1 'polypeptide(L)'
;GISSTPVGLEDVSTFPALFAELSRRGWSEGDLAKLAGENLLRVMMEAETVARRLQRERAPSMATIEELDGGVSQDGSPGGS
;
A
#
# COMPACT_ATOMS: atom_id res chain seq x y z
N GLY A 1 1.17 13.12 10.57
CA GLY A 1 2.56 12.71 10.84
C GLY A 1 2.59 11.77 12.03
N ILE A 2 3.65 10.98 12.18
CA ILE A 2 3.83 10.11 13.36
C ILE A 2 4.28 10.94 14.57
N SER A 3 3.89 10.51 15.77
CA SER A 3 4.17 11.23 17.03
C SER A 3 5.59 11.03 17.56
N SER A 4 6.30 9.99 17.12
CA SER A 4 7.68 9.70 17.52
C SER A 4 8.32 8.66 16.62
N THR A 5 9.65 8.71 16.51
CA THR A 5 10.48 7.68 15.88
C THR A 5 11.17 6.82 16.95
N PRO A 6 11.51 5.54 16.65
CA PRO A 6 12.32 4.73 17.55
C PRO A 6 13.71 5.35 17.76
N VAL A 7 14.29 5.16 18.95
CA VAL A 7 15.68 5.55 19.22
C VAL A 7 16.62 4.77 18.29
N GLY A 8 17.53 5.48 17.64
CA GLY A 8 18.42 4.96 16.60
C GLY A 8 17.77 4.86 15.21
N LEU A 9 16.53 5.35 15.05
CA LEU A 9 15.81 5.46 13.77
C LEU A 9 15.16 6.84 13.59
N GLU A 10 15.87 7.90 13.94
CA GLU A 10 15.36 9.28 14.01
C GLU A 10 14.99 9.84 12.63
N ASP A 11 15.74 9.47 11.59
CA ASP A 11 15.51 9.89 10.22
C ASP A 11 16.00 8.84 9.21
N VAL A 12 15.77 9.07 7.92
CA VAL A 12 16.09 8.10 6.84
C VAL A 12 17.58 7.78 6.71
N SER A 13 18.48 8.64 7.19
CA SER A 13 19.93 8.39 7.18
C SER A 13 20.34 7.27 8.15
N THR A 14 19.47 6.91 9.10
CA THR A 14 19.72 5.87 10.11
C THR A 14 19.41 4.45 9.63
N PHE A 15 18.79 4.27 8.46
CA PHE A 15 18.44 2.94 7.95
C PHE A 15 19.62 1.95 7.88
N PRO A 16 20.86 2.34 7.55
CA PRO A 16 22.00 1.41 7.62
C PRO A 16 22.16 0.72 8.98
N ALA A 17 21.82 1.39 10.10
CA ALA A 17 21.87 0.78 11.44
C ALA A 17 20.85 -0.36 11.61
N LEU A 18 19.66 -0.23 11.00
CA LEU A 18 18.68 -1.30 10.96
C LEU A 18 19.20 -2.52 10.18
N PHE A 19 19.83 -2.31 9.03
CA PHE A 19 20.42 -3.40 8.25
C PHE A 19 21.54 -4.12 9.01
N ALA A 20 22.40 -3.36 9.71
CA ALA A 20 23.43 -3.94 10.56
C ALA A 20 22.84 -4.81 11.68
N GLU A 21 21.79 -4.34 12.36
CA GLU A 21 21.14 -5.09 13.44
C GLU A 21 20.43 -6.35 12.92
N LEU A 22 19.80 -6.30 11.74
CA LEU A 22 19.18 -7.48 11.12
C LEU A 22 20.22 -8.51 10.67
N SER A 23 21.34 -8.06 10.10
CA SER A 23 22.48 -8.91 9.78
C SER A 23 23.03 -9.61 11.03
N ARG A 24 23.20 -8.87 12.14
CA ARG A 24 23.62 -9.43 13.45
C ARG A 24 22.64 -10.47 14.00
N ARG A 25 21.35 -10.36 13.66
CA ARG A 25 20.30 -11.34 14.01
C ARG A 25 20.26 -12.55 13.08
N GLY A 26 21.18 -12.64 12.11
CA GLY A 26 21.32 -13.80 11.23
C GLY A 26 20.53 -13.73 9.93
N TRP A 27 20.06 -12.55 9.52
CA TRP A 27 19.46 -12.38 8.19
C TRP A 27 20.52 -12.60 7.12
N SER A 28 20.16 -13.37 6.09
CA SER A 28 21.06 -13.61 4.96
C SER A 28 21.22 -12.35 4.12
N GLU A 29 22.30 -12.25 3.33
CA GLU A 29 22.46 -11.16 2.35
C GLU A 29 21.27 -11.08 1.39
N GLY A 30 20.71 -12.23 1.00
CA GLY A 30 19.51 -12.29 0.16
C GLY A 30 18.26 -11.74 0.84
N ASP A 31 18.09 -11.94 2.15
CA ASP A 31 16.96 -11.36 2.88
C ASP A 31 17.10 -9.85 3.06
N LEU A 32 18.34 -9.37 3.25
CA LEU A 32 18.64 -7.94 3.29
C LEU A 32 18.43 -7.29 1.91
N ALA A 33 18.80 -7.96 0.81
CA ALA A 33 18.54 -7.47 -0.55
C ALA A 33 17.02 -7.35 -0.83
N LYS A 34 16.24 -8.37 -0.44
CA LYS A 34 14.78 -8.34 -0.49
C LYS A 34 14.19 -7.15 0.27
N LEU A 35 14.71 -6.87 1.47
CA LEU A 35 14.29 -5.74 2.29
C LEU A 35 14.70 -4.40 1.66
N ALA A 36 15.90 -4.31 1.10
CA ALA A 36 16.43 -3.10 0.47
C ALA A 36 15.63 -2.67 -0.75
N GLY A 37 15.00 -3.61 -1.46
CA GLY A 37 14.09 -3.24 -2.54
C GLY A 37 13.59 -4.35 -3.45
N GLU A 38 14.17 -5.55 -3.46
CA GLU A 38 13.75 -6.56 -4.46
C GLU A 38 12.28 -6.96 -4.28
N ASN A 39 11.78 -7.02 -3.04
CA ASN A 39 10.36 -7.29 -2.79
C ASN A 39 9.47 -6.17 -3.36
N LEU A 40 9.88 -4.91 -3.21
CA LEU A 40 9.16 -3.76 -3.74
C LEU A 40 9.14 -3.79 -5.27
N LEU A 41 10.30 -3.99 -5.90
CA LEU A 41 10.43 -4.06 -7.36
C LEU A 41 9.59 -5.19 -7.93
N ARG A 42 9.61 -6.38 -7.32
CA ARG A 42 8.78 -7.52 -7.72
C ARG A 42 7.29 -7.15 -7.74
N VAL A 43 6.79 -6.58 -6.64
CA VAL A 43 5.36 -6.22 -6.53
C VAL A 43 4.97 -5.14 -7.55
N MET A 44 5.84 -4.15 -7.78
CA MET A 44 5.59 -3.12 -8.80
C MET A 44 5.51 -3.72 -10.20
N MET A 45 6.43 -4.63 -10.56
CA MET A 45 6.39 -5.32 -11.86
C MET A 45 5.12 -6.18 -12.03
N GLU A 46 4.67 -6.85 -10.97
CA GLU A 46 3.42 -7.62 -10.98
C GLU A 46 2.21 -6.69 -11.16
N ALA A 47 2.15 -5.58 -10.42
CA ALA A 47 1.10 -4.58 -10.52
C ALA A 47 1.01 -4.01 -11.95
N GLU A 48 2.14 -3.67 -12.56
CA GLU A 48 2.19 -3.21 -13.95
C GLU A 48 1.70 -4.27 -14.94
N THR A 49 2.03 -5.53 -14.71
CA THR A 49 1.60 -6.64 -15.56
C THR A 49 0.08 -6.80 -15.52
N VAL A 50 -0.51 -6.74 -14.33
CA VAL A 50 -1.97 -6.75 -14.15
C VAL A 50 -2.62 -5.51 -14.76
N ALA A 51 -2.04 -4.33 -14.57
CA ALA A 51 -2.55 -3.09 -15.15
C ALA A 51 -2.59 -3.15 -16.68
N ARG A 52 -1.50 -3.60 -17.33
CA ARG A 52 -1.43 -3.78 -18.80
C ARG A 52 -2.49 -4.75 -19.30
N ARG A 53 -2.74 -5.84 -18.56
CA ARG A 53 -3.79 -6.81 -18.90
C ARG A 53 -5.17 -6.17 -18.81
N LEU A 54 -5.50 -5.55 -17.69
CA LEU A 54 -6.83 -4.96 -17.45
C LEU A 54 -7.14 -3.81 -18.43
N GLN A 55 -6.15 -2.99 -18.78
CA GLN A 55 -6.30 -1.92 -19.78
C GLN A 55 -6.67 -2.44 -21.18
N ARG A 56 -6.30 -3.68 -21.52
CA ARG A 56 -6.68 -4.33 -22.78
C ARG A 56 -8.05 -5.01 -22.71
N GLU A 57 -8.44 -5.46 -21.53
CA GLU A 57 -9.68 -6.21 -21.32
C GLU A 57 -10.90 -5.30 -21.09
N ARG A 58 -10.72 -4.11 -20.51
CA ARG A 58 -11.83 -3.20 -20.19
C ARG A 58 -11.46 -1.72 -20.20
N ALA A 59 -12.45 -0.90 -20.48
CA ALA A 59 -12.37 0.55 -20.29
C ALA A 59 -12.29 0.92 -18.79
N PRO A 60 -11.78 2.11 -18.45
CA PRO A 60 -11.85 2.63 -17.08
C PRO A 60 -13.31 2.74 -16.61
N SER A 61 -13.53 2.55 -15.30
CA SER A 61 -14.85 2.76 -14.71
C SER A 61 -15.13 4.25 -14.60
N MET A 62 -16.37 4.63 -14.92
CA MET A 62 -16.91 5.98 -14.68
C MET A 62 -17.92 6.00 -13.53
N ALA A 63 -18.09 4.87 -12.82
CA ALA A 63 -19.07 4.74 -11.75
C ALA A 63 -18.76 5.68 -10.58
N THR A 64 -19.81 6.23 -9.97
CA THR A 64 -19.67 7.11 -8.81
C THR A 64 -19.72 6.32 -7.50
N ILE A 65 -19.29 6.95 -6.40
CA ILE A 65 -19.35 6.32 -5.07
C ILE A 65 -20.79 5.98 -4.71
N GLU A 66 -21.74 6.87 -5.03
CA GLU A 66 -23.17 6.68 -4.75
C GLU A 66 -23.77 5.48 -5.47
N GLU A 67 -23.30 5.20 -6.69
CA GLU A 67 -23.73 4.04 -7.50
C GLU A 67 -23.15 2.72 -6.95
N LEU A 68 -21.94 2.76 -6.39
CA LEU A 68 -21.22 1.57 -5.92
C LEU A 68 -21.59 1.19 -4.48
N ASP A 69 -21.69 2.19 -3.59
CA ASP A 69 -21.90 1.98 -2.16
C ASP A 69 -23.39 2.09 -1.78
N GLY A 70 -24.24 2.49 -2.73
CA GLY A 70 -25.67 2.70 -2.52
C GLY A 70 -25.90 3.86 -1.57
N GLY A 71 -26.13 5.05 -2.12
CA GLY A 71 -26.39 6.26 -1.33
C GLY A 71 -27.29 5.96 -0.12
N VAL A 72 -26.80 6.28 1.08
CA VAL A 72 -27.52 6.13 2.35
C VAL A 72 -28.96 6.56 2.11
N SER A 73 -29.90 5.62 2.22
CA SER A 73 -31.31 5.91 2.08
C SER A 73 -31.66 6.97 3.13
N GLN A 74 -31.84 8.22 2.71
CA GLN A 74 -32.80 9.08 3.38
C GLN A 74 -34.19 8.59 2.96
N ASP A 75 -34.55 7.39 3.42
CA ASP A 75 -35.95 7.03 3.58
C ASP A 75 -36.40 7.57 4.93
N GLY A 76 -36.82 8.82 4.90
CA GLY A 76 -37.71 9.43 5.88
C GLY A 76 -38.88 10.03 5.12
N SER A 77 -39.63 9.20 4.39
CA SER A 77 -40.87 9.61 3.72
C SER A 77 -41.96 10.02 4.73
N PRO A 78 -43.01 10.73 4.26
CA PRO A 78 -43.70 11.79 4.99
C PRO A 78 -44.71 11.26 6.01
N GLY A 79 -44.75 11.88 7.18
CA GLY A 79 -45.87 11.74 8.11
C GLY A 79 -47.13 12.32 7.46
N GLY A 80 -48.07 11.45 7.11
CA GLY A 80 -49.41 11.81 6.68
C GLY A 80 -50.26 12.33 7.83
N SER A 81 -50.97 13.42 7.58
CA SER A 81 -52.43 13.60 7.67
C SER A 81 -52.76 15.09 7.55
#